data_AF-A0A392U9U0-F1
#
_entry.id   AF-A0A392U9U0-F1
#
_cell.length_a   1.000
_cell.length_b   1.000
_cell.length_c   1.000
_cell.angle_alpha   90.00
_cell.angle_beta   90.00
_cell.angle_gamma   90.00
#
_symmetry.space_group_name_H-M   'P 1'
#
loop_
_entity.id
_entity.type
_entity.pdbx_description
1 polymer ?
#
loop_
_entity_poly.entity_id
_entity_poly.type
_entity_poly.pdbx_seq_one_letter_code
_entity_poly.pdbx_strand_id
1 'polypeptide(L)' 'WNLVTEGVPTIGARATDEEKTAHKEVKKRDFKALFIIHQCVDPDNFEKVGDCKTPKEAWDILAQSFGGAEKVKE' A
#
# COMPACT_ATOMS: atom_id res chain seq x y z
N TRP A 1 -1.54 4.06 6.93
CA TRP A 1 -0.83 5.24 7.45
C TRP A 1 0.53 4.87 8.01
N ASN A 2 0.65 4.19 9.15
CA ASN A 2 1.94 3.86 9.78
C ASN A 2 2.99 3.25 8.83
N LEU A 3 2.62 2.32 7.95
CA LEU A 3 3.58 1.73 7.01
C LEU A 3 4.19 2.75 6.02
N VAL A 4 3.38 3.68 5.53
CA VAL A 4 3.79 4.69 4.53
C VAL A 4 4.58 5.83 5.18
N THR A 5 4.35 6.10 6.47
CA THR A 5 5.01 7.18 7.20
C THR A 5 6.24 6.73 7.98
N GLU A 6 6.23 5.51 8.51
CA GLU A 6 7.29 4.97 9.39
C GLU A 6 8.17 3.95 8.65
N GLY A 7 7.73 3.44 7.49
CA GLY A 7 8.44 2.42 6.72
C GLY A 7 8.36 1.02 7.34
N VAL A 8 9.04 0.06 6.72
CA VAL A 8 9.10 -1.31 7.23
C VAL A 8 10.25 -1.46 8.21
N PRO A 9 10.00 -1.83 9.49
CA PRO A 9 11.06 -2.00 10.47
C PRO A 9 11.97 -3.18 10.11
N THR A 10 13.28 -2.97 10.17
CA THR A 10 14.28 -4.01 9.86
C THR A 10 14.28 -5.11 10.92
N ILE A 11 14.17 -6.37 10.51
CA ILE A 11 14.31 -7.52 11.41
C ILE A 11 15.78 -7.94 11.56
N GLY A 12 16.17 -8.37 12.78
CA GLY A 12 17.52 -8.82 13.07
C GLY A 12 17.84 -10.20 12.47
N ALA A 13 19.13 -10.51 12.30
CA ALA A 13 19.59 -11.77 11.70
C ALA A 13 19.13 -13.05 12.44
N ARG A 14 18.72 -12.93 13.71
CA ARG A 14 18.20 -14.02 14.56
C ARG A 14 16.67 -14.13 14.59
N ALA A 15 15.96 -13.37 13.74
CA ALA A 15 14.51 -13.44 13.66
C ALA A 15 14.02 -14.87 13.35
N THR A 16 12.93 -15.28 13.98
CA THR A 16 12.29 -16.57 13.75
C THR A 16 11.71 -16.65 12.34
N ASP A 17 11.36 -17.85 11.90
CA ASP A 17 10.75 -18.04 10.58
C ASP A 17 9.36 -17.38 10.49
N GLU A 18 8.62 -17.33 11.61
CA GLU A 18 7.35 -16.60 11.69
C GLU A 18 7.58 -15.08 11.55
N GLU A 19 8.58 -14.52 12.23
CA GLU A 19 8.92 -13.10 12.15
C GLU A 19 9.39 -12.70 10.74
N LYS A 20 10.18 -13.55 10.09
CA LYS A 20 10.61 -13.35 8.69
C LYS A 20 9.43 -13.38 7.72
N THR A 21 8.48 -14.28 7.94
CA THR A 21 7.27 -14.40 7.11
C THR A 21 6.38 -13.18 7.28
N ALA A 22 6.12 -12.77 8.51
CA ALA A 22 5.36 -11.55 8.79
C ALA A 22 6.04 -10.31 8.18
N HIS A 23 7.36 -10.19 8.31
CA HIS A 23 8.13 -9.08 7.73
C HIS A 23 8.08 -9.07 6.19
N LYS A 24 8.11 -10.23 5.53
CA LYS A 24 7.91 -10.32 4.06
C LYS A 24 6.55 -9.82 3.64
N GLU A 25 5.48 -10.17 4.37
CA GLU A 25 4.13 -9.70 4.05
C GLU A 25 4.00 -8.18 4.26
N VAL A 26 4.58 -7.65 5.33
CA VAL A 26 4.65 -6.20 5.56
C VAL A 26 5.43 -5.50 4.44
N LYS A 27 6.55 -6.07 4.00
CA LYS A 27 7.36 -5.54 2.89
C LYS A 27 6.66 -5.58 1.54
N LYS A 28 5.85 -6.62 1.27
CA LYS A 28 5.00 -6.67 0.07
C LYS A 28 3.96 -5.55 0.08
N ARG A 29 3.32 -5.30 1.24
CA ARG A 29 2.34 -4.21 1.40
C ARG A 29 2.97 -2.84 1.21
N ASP A 30 4.19 -2.65 1.69
CA ASP A 30 4.97 -1.42 1.53
C ASP A 30 5.33 -1.16 0.07
N PHE A 31 5.87 -2.18 -0.61
CA PHE A 31 6.16 -2.10 -2.03
C PHE A 31 4.92 -1.83 -2.88
N LYS A 32 3.78 -2.40 -2.49
CA LYS A 32 2.48 -2.13 -3.14
C LYS A 32 2.03 -0.68 -2.94
N ALA A 33 2.22 -0.12 -1.75
CA ALA A 33 1.93 1.29 -1.50
C ALA A 33 2.82 2.21 -2.37
N LEU A 34 4.12 1.89 -2.49
CA LEU A 34 5.04 2.61 -3.37
C LEU A 34 4.63 2.53 -4.85
N PHE A 35 4.21 1.34 -5.30
CA PHE A 35 3.73 1.14 -6.67
C PHE A 35 2.48 1.99 -6.96
N ILE A 36 1.55 2.07 -6.01
CA ILE A 36 0.34 2.91 -6.13
C ILE A 36 0.71 4.39 -6.23
N ILE A 37 1.64 4.87 -5.39
CA ILE A 37 2.12 6.25 -5.45
C ILE A 37 2.76 6.55 -6.80
N HIS A 38 3.61 5.65 -7.30
CA HIS A 38 4.22 5.78 -8.63
C HIS A 38 3.17 5.88 -9.73
N GLN A 39 2.15 5.02 -9.72
CA GLN A 39 1.06 5.04 -10.70
C GLN A 39 0.23 6.33 -10.66
N CYS A 40 0.18 7.04 -9.53
CA CYS A 40 -0.51 8.34 -9.45
C CYS A 40 0.23 9.47 -10.17
N VAL A 41 1.51 9.27 -10.49
CA VAL A 41 2.28 10.22 -11.28
C VAL A 41 1.95 10.08 -12.78
N ASP A 42 1.33 8.99 -13.19
CA ASP A 42 0.83 8.81 -14.56
C ASP A 42 -0.43 9.69 -14.80
N PRO A 43 -0.49 10.47 -15.89
CA PRO A 43 -1.56 11.45 -16.14
C PRO A 43 -2.98 10.85 -16.09
N ASP A 44 -3.15 9.63 -16.64
CA ASP A 44 -4.43 8.92 -16.69
C ASP A 44 -4.96 8.52 -15.31
N ASN A 45 -4.05 8.34 -14.35
CA ASN A 45 -4.37 7.98 -12.97
C ASN A 45 -4.55 9.21 -12.09
N PHE A 46 -3.79 10.28 -12.37
CA PHE A 46 -3.94 11.58 -11.72
C PHE A 46 -5.33 12.18 -11.97
N GLU A 47 -5.86 12.09 -13.19
CA GLU A 47 -7.20 12.58 -13.53
C GLU A 47 -8.28 11.88 -12.68
N LYS A 48 -8.18 10.56 -12.50
CA LYS A 48 -9.12 9.77 -11.69
C LYS A 48 -9.15 10.14 -10.21
N VAL A 49 -8.03 10.60 -9.66
CA VAL A 49 -7.95 11.08 -8.27
C VAL A 49 -8.14 12.59 -8.15
N GLY A 50 -8.09 13.31 -9.27
CA GLY A 50 -8.25 14.77 -9.34
C GLY A 50 -9.66 15.24 -8.95
N ASP A 51 -10.67 14.39 -9.15
CA ASP A 51 -12.06 14.68 -8.75
C ASP A 51 -12.35 14.40 -7.26
N CYS A 52 -11.38 13.86 -6.52
CA CYS A 52 -11.55 13.56 -5.10
C CYS A 52 -11.47 14.85 -4.27
N LYS A 53 -12.40 15.02 -3.32
CA LYS A 53 -12.44 16.23 -2.47
C LYS A 53 -11.44 16.15 -1.32
N THR A 54 -11.00 14.95 -0.97
CA THR A 54 -10.02 14.73 0.09
C THR A 54 -8.92 13.76 -0.35
N PRO A 55 -7.69 13.92 0.16
CA PRO A 55 -6.61 12.95 -0.06
C PRO A 55 -6.96 11.53 0.40
N LYS A 56 -7.90 11.40 1.36
CA LYS A 56 -8.39 10.11 1.85
C LYS A 56 -9.24 9.40 0.79
N GLU A 57 -10.16 10.10 0.14
CA GLU A 57 -10.99 9.52 -0.94
C GLU A 57 -10.14 9.07 -2.12
N ALA A 58 -9.18 9.90 -2.55
CA ALA A 58 -8.21 9.54 -3.57
C ALA A 58 -7.47 8.24 -3.21
N TRP A 59 -6.98 8.16 -1.97
CA TRP A 59 -6.26 6.99 -1.49
C TRP A 59 -7.15 5.73 -1.39
N ASP A 60 -8.40 5.84 -0.92
CA ASP A 60 -9.30 4.68 -0.81
C ASP A 60 -9.65 4.11 -2.20
N ILE A 61 -9.89 4.96 -3.21
CA ILE A 61 -10.13 4.53 -4.60
C ILE A 61 -8.91 3.82 -5.20
N LEU A 62 -7.72 4.35 -4.94
CA LEU A 62 -6.46 3.75 -5.39
C LEU A 62 -6.19 2.43 -4.68
N ALA A 63 -6.36 2.41 -3.36
CA ALA A 63 -6.22 1.22 -2.55
C ALA A 63 -7.21 0.14 -2.97
N GLN A 64 -8.43 0.48 -3.40
CA GLN A 64 -9.39 -0.48 -3.95
C GLN A 64 -8.99 -0.98 -5.35
N SER A 65 -8.57 -0.06 -6.23
CA SER A 65 -8.21 -0.37 -7.63
C SER A 65 -6.97 -1.25 -7.74
N PHE A 66 -5.97 -1.02 -6.89
CA PHE A 66 -4.68 -1.71 -6.92
C PHE A 66 -4.49 -2.68 -5.75
N GLY A 67 -5.27 -2.54 -4.68
CA GLY A 67 -5.36 -3.47 -3.56
C GLY A 67 -5.79 -4.87 -3.97
N GLY A 68 -6.39 -5.00 -5.16
CA GLY A 68 -6.89 -6.25 -5.69
C GLY A 68 -7.94 -6.80 -4.75
N ALA A 69 -9.16 -6.27 -4.83
CA ALA A 69 -10.37 -6.75 -4.16
C ALA A 69 -10.04 -7.70 -2.99
N GLU A 70 -9.57 -7.15 -1.87
CA GLU A 70 -9.48 -7.95 -0.66
C GLU A 70 -10.90 -8.39 -0.40
N LYS A 71 -11.14 -9.68 -0.66
CA LYS A 71 -12.45 -10.24 -0.90
C LYS A 71 -13.41 -9.70 0.14
N VAL A 72 -14.45 -9.00 -0.33
CA VAL A 72 -15.70 -8.85 0.42
C VAL A 72 -16.11 -10.26 0.78
N LYS A 73 -15.75 -10.71 1.98
CA LYS A 73 -16.44 -11.79 2.64
C LYS A 73 -17.61 -11.12 3.32
N GLU A 74 -18.76 -11.35 2.71
CA GLU A 74 -20.07 -11.36 3.36
C GLU A 74 -20.01 -12.09 4.71
#